data_AF-A0A6L6WHK5-F1
#
_entry.id   AF-A0A6L6WHK5-F1
#
_cell.length_a   1.000
_cell.length_b   1.000
_cell.length_c   1.000
_cell.angle_alpha   90.00
_cell.angle_beta   90.00
_cell.angle_gamma   90.00
#
_symmetry.space_group_name_H-M   'P 1'
#
loop_
_entity.id
_entity.type
_entity.pdbx_description
1 polymer ?
#
loop_
_entity_poly.entity_id
_entity_poly.type
_entity_poly.pdbx_seq_one_letter_code
_entity_poly.pdbx_strand_id
1 'polypeptide(L)'
;MYFASRHEEPLRRLPYQVYRYFSDYGHSIARPVIGLTIIWAFGFACFWGYLASCCVPSPTEIIDHPMGTAMALSFSNLFPLFGFGRTFLSEVLNDLPTSLSVLSGVQTIFSLPLLFFLGLGLRQRFRLR
;
A
#
# COMPACT_ATOMS: atom_id res chain seq x y z
N MET A 1 -19.80 -12.22 21.17
CA MET A 1 -19.68 -13.66 20.84
C MET A 1 -18.40 -14.22 21.45
N TYR A 2 -18.44 -14.69 22.69
CA TYR A 2 -17.24 -15.09 23.47
C TYR A 2 -17.10 -16.61 23.69
N PHE A 3 -17.95 -17.44 23.08
CA PHE A 3 -18.12 -18.84 23.48
C PHE A 3 -17.62 -19.91 22.50
N ALA A 4 -17.03 -19.56 21.35
CA ALA A 4 -16.50 -20.55 20.39
C ALA A 4 -14.96 -20.68 20.41
N SER A 5 -14.28 -20.15 21.42
CA SER A 5 -12.82 -19.91 21.41
C SER A 5 -11.95 -21.07 21.92
N ARG A 6 -12.50 -22.25 22.24
CA ARG A 6 -11.71 -23.32 22.89
C ARG A 6 -11.19 -24.44 21.98
N HIS A 7 -11.62 -24.57 20.73
CA HIS A 7 -11.27 -25.76 19.92
C HIS A 7 -10.60 -25.52 18.57
N GLU A 8 -10.29 -24.28 18.19
CA GLU A 8 -9.63 -24.03 16.90
C GLU A 8 -8.10 -23.89 17.05
N GLU A 9 -7.38 -24.68 16.24
CA GLU A 9 -5.92 -24.68 16.09
C GLU A 9 -5.35 -23.25 16.00
N PRO A 10 -4.15 -22.98 16.54
CA PRO A 10 -3.55 -21.65 16.54
C PRO A 10 -3.42 -21.06 15.13
N LEU A 11 -3.21 -21.89 14.10
CA LEU A 11 -3.19 -21.45 12.69
C LEU A 11 -4.53 -20.90 12.19
N ARG A 12 -5.66 -21.44 12.65
CA ARG A 12 -7.00 -20.97 12.27
C ARG A 12 -7.36 -19.62 12.89
N ARG A 13 -6.70 -19.25 13.99
CA ARG A 13 -6.93 -17.96 14.69
C ARG A 13 -6.19 -16.79 14.06
N LEU A 14 -5.06 -17.05 13.41
CA LEU A 14 -4.24 -16.02 12.74
C LEU A 14 -5.03 -15.16 11.74
N PRO A 15 -5.80 -15.73 10.77
CA PRO A 15 -6.57 -14.89 9.84
C PRO A 15 -7.62 -14.03 10.55
N TYR A 16 -8.27 -14.56 11.59
CA TYR A 16 -9.22 -13.80 12.40
C TYR A 16 -8.56 -12.67 13.20
N GLN A 17 -7.36 -12.88 13.72
CA GLN A 17 -6.61 -11.85 14.44
C GLN A 17 -6.08 -10.77 13.50
N VAL A 18 -5.56 -11.14 12.33
CA VAL A 18 -5.18 -10.20 11.27
C VAL A 18 -6.39 -9.38 10.84
N TYR A 19 -7.54 -10.02 10.64
CA TYR A 19 -8.79 -9.34 10.28
C TYR A 19 -9.26 -8.35 11.36
N ARG A 20 -9.17 -8.74 12.64
CA ARG A 20 -9.50 -7.86 13.77
C ARG A 20 -8.52 -6.69 13.91
N TYR A 21 -7.23 -6.93 13.76
CA TYR A 21 -6.20 -5.91 13.89
C TYR A 21 -6.31 -4.85 12.78
N PHE A 22 -6.45 -5.29 11.53
CA PHE A 22 -6.48 -4.38 10.37
C PHE A 22 -7.83 -3.71 10.13
N SER A 23 -8.96 -4.38 10.39
CA SER A 23 -10.28 -3.89 9.97
C SER A 23 -11.32 -3.77 11.09
N ASP A 24 -11.04 -4.31 12.29
CA ASP A 24 -12.00 -4.44 13.39
C ASP A 24 -13.40 -4.86 12.90
N TYR A 25 -13.43 -5.85 12.01
CA TYR A 25 -14.66 -6.37 11.38
C TYR A 25 -15.49 -5.31 10.62
N GLY A 26 -14.85 -4.33 9.98
CA GLY A 26 -15.51 -3.31 9.18
C GLY A 26 -16.18 -2.20 10.00
N HIS A 27 -15.95 -2.15 11.32
CA HIS A 27 -16.43 -1.06 12.18
C HIS A 27 -15.52 0.17 12.18
N SER A 28 -14.25 0.01 11.79
CA SER A 28 -13.27 1.11 11.75
C SER A 28 -12.64 1.27 10.37
N ILE A 29 -13.01 2.34 9.66
CA ILE A 29 -12.38 2.77 8.39
C ILE A 29 -10.99 3.37 8.64
N ALA A 30 -10.75 3.95 9.82
CA ALA A 30 -9.50 4.65 10.11
C ALA A 30 -8.26 3.73 10.09
N ARG A 31 -8.38 2.48 10.54
CA ARG A 31 -7.25 1.54 10.62
C ARG A 31 -6.69 1.11 9.25
N PRO A 32 -7.51 0.68 8.27
CA PRO A 32 -7.00 0.37 6.93
C PRO A 32 -6.45 1.62 6.23
N VAL A 33 -7.03 2.81 6.48
CA VAL A 33 -6.47 4.08 5.98
C VAL A 33 -5.10 4.37 6.57
N ILE A 34 -4.93 4.23 7.88
CA ILE A 34 -3.63 4.42 8.55
C ILE A 34 -2.59 3.40 8.05
N GLY A 35 -2.98 2.13 7.84
CA GLY A 35 -2.09 1.14 7.27
C GLY A 35 -1.63 1.50 5.86
N LEU A 36 -2.55 1.99 5.01
CA LEU A 36 -2.21 2.50 3.68
C LEU A 36 -1.29 3.71 3.77
N THR A 37 -1.56 4.67 4.66
CA THR A 37 -0.71 5.87 4.79
C THR A 37 0.70 5.52 5.27
N ILE A 38 0.86 4.53 6.16
CA ILE A 38 2.18 4.05 6.60
C ILE A 38 2.94 3.40 5.44
N ILE A 39 2.29 2.49 4.70
CA ILE A 39 2.90 1.82 3.54
C ILE A 39 3.28 2.86 2.47
N TRP A 40 2.42 3.85 2.24
CA TRP A 40 2.69 4.94 1.32
C TRP A 40 3.87 5.81 1.76
N ALA A 41 3.90 6.20 3.04
CA ALA A 41 4.98 7.02 3.59
C ALA A 41 6.32 6.26 3.55
N PHE A 42 6.31 4.95 3.82
CA PHE A 42 7.48 4.09 3.71
C PHE A 42 7.98 4.01 2.26
N GLY A 43 7.09 3.71 1.30
CA GLY A 43 7.44 3.70 -0.13
C GLY A 43 7.97 5.06 -0.59
N PHE A 44 7.32 6.15 -0.19
CA PHE A 44 7.76 7.51 -0.49
C PHE A 44 9.16 7.77 0.06
N ALA A 45 9.44 7.44 1.32
CA ALA A 45 10.76 7.64 1.92
C ALA A 45 11.85 6.86 1.18
N CYS A 46 11.57 5.63 0.74
CA CYS A 46 12.51 4.82 -0.04
C CYS A 46 12.75 5.40 -1.45
N PHE A 47 11.69 5.77 -2.18
CA PHE A 47 11.83 6.37 -3.51
C PHE A 47 12.47 7.76 -3.45
N TRP A 48 12.10 8.57 -2.46
CA TRP A 48 12.70 9.88 -2.21
C TRP A 48 14.16 9.76 -1.84
N GLY A 49 14.53 8.85 -0.94
CA GLY A 49 15.93 8.61 -0.57
C GLY A 49 16.80 8.19 -1.75
N TYR A 50 16.23 7.48 -2.73
CA TYR A 50 16.91 7.13 -3.98
C TYR A 50 17.02 8.32 -4.93
N LEU A 51 15.91 9.00 -5.21
CA LEU A 51 15.84 10.12 -6.16
C LEU A 51 16.56 11.39 -5.67
N ALA A 52 16.62 11.61 -4.35
CA ALA A 52 17.33 12.74 -3.74
C ALA A 52 18.82 12.44 -3.48
N SER A 53 19.29 11.22 -3.72
CA SER A 53 20.69 10.86 -3.50
C SER A 53 21.57 11.43 -4.61
N CYS A 54 22.50 12.31 -4.24
CA CYS A 54 23.39 13.02 -5.18
C CYS A 54 24.36 12.09 -5.95
N CYS A 55 24.50 10.82 -5.53
CA CYS A 55 25.49 9.89 -6.07
C CYS A 55 24.91 8.74 -6.90
N VAL A 56 23.60 8.75 -7.12
CA VAL A 56 22.94 7.74 -7.94
C VAL A 56 22.53 8.40 -9.26
N PRO A 57 22.81 7.79 -10.42
CA PRO A 57 22.25 8.26 -11.68
C PRO A 57 20.74 8.05 -11.60
N SER A 58 20.04 9.09 -11.16
CA SER A 58 18.60 9.19 -11.38
C SER A 58 18.39 9.68 -12.81
N PRO A 59 17.29 9.30 -13.48
CA PRO A 59 16.89 9.87 -14.76
C PRO A 59 16.48 11.33 -14.56
N THR A 60 17.46 12.20 -14.31
CA THR A 60 17.30 13.64 -14.08
C THR A 60 16.87 14.38 -15.34
N GLU A 61 16.89 13.74 -16.51
CA GLU A 61 16.47 14.36 -17.77
C GLU A 61 14.95 14.36 -17.99
N ILE A 62 14.20 13.56 -17.23
CA ILE A 62 12.72 13.44 -17.38
C ILE A 62 11.97 13.96 -16.14
N ILE A 63 12.66 14.10 -15.00
CA ILE A 63 12.03 14.37 -13.71
C ILE A 63 12.23 15.84 -13.30
N ASP A 64 11.27 16.70 -13.67
CA ASP A 64 11.25 18.12 -13.25
C ASP A 64 11.02 18.29 -11.73
N HIS A 65 10.35 17.33 -11.09
CA HIS A 65 9.98 17.38 -9.67
C HIS A 65 10.22 16.02 -8.96
N PRO A 66 11.43 15.76 -8.43
CA PRO A 66 11.78 14.46 -7.83
C PRO A 66 10.89 14.08 -6.64
N MET A 67 10.35 15.07 -5.93
CA MET A 67 9.47 14.84 -4.77
C MET A 67 8.09 14.39 -5.23
N GLY A 68 7.52 15.07 -6.23
CA GLY A 68 6.23 14.75 -6.80
C GLY A 68 6.23 13.36 -7.43
N THR A 69 7.29 13.01 -8.16
CA THR A 69 7.45 11.69 -8.78
C THR A 69 7.58 10.58 -7.73
N ALA A 70 8.36 10.77 -6.67
CA ALA A 70 8.47 9.79 -5.58
C ALA A 70 7.12 9.54 -4.88
N MET A 71 6.36 10.62 -4.62
CA MET A 71 5.02 10.54 -4.03
C MET A 71 4.04 9.82 -4.96
N ALA A 72 4.05 10.17 -6.25
CA ALA A 72 3.19 9.60 -7.28
C ALA A 72 3.50 8.11 -7.53
N LEU A 73 4.79 7.71 -7.54
CA LEU A 73 5.21 6.31 -7.63
C LEU A 73 4.65 5.50 -6.47
N SER A 74 4.92 5.94 -5.23
CA SER A 74 4.41 5.26 -4.03
C SER A 74 2.88 5.19 -4.01
N PHE A 75 2.20 6.28 -4.41
CA PHE A 75 0.75 6.33 -4.50
C PHE A 75 0.21 5.37 -5.56
N SER A 76 0.84 5.31 -6.74
CA SER A 76 0.43 4.42 -7.81
C SER A 76 0.58 2.94 -7.44
N ASN A 77 1.60 2.59 -6.66
CA ASN A 77 1.80 1.25 -6.10
C ASN A 77 0.76 0.89 -5.03
N LEU A 78 0.23 1.90 -4.33
CA LEU A 78 -0.88 1.70 -3.39
C LEU A 78 -2.18 1.32 -4.09
N PHE A 79 -2.41 1.84 -5.29
CA PHE A 79 -3.63 1.60 -6.05
C PHE A 79 -3.35 0.92 -7.40
N PRO A 80 -2.89 -0.34 -7.39
CA PRO A 80 -2.58 -1.06 -8.63
C PRO A 80 -3.82 -1.24 -9.53
N LEU A 81 -5.02 -1.24 -8.93
CA LEU A 81 -6.30 -1.37 -9.64
C LEU A 81 -6.58 -0.24 -10.64
N PHE A 82 -6.02 0.96 -10.42
CA PHE A 82 -6.24 2.09 -11.32
C PHE A 82 -5.18 2.19 -12.43
N GLY A 83 -4.09 1.43 -12.36
CA GLY A 83 -3.07 1.38 -13.41
C GLY A 83 -2.22 2.65 -13.57
N PHE A 84 -2.36 3.66 -12.71
CA PHE A 84 -1.68 4.96 -12.84
C PHE A 84 -0.16 4.84 -13.03
N GLY A 85 0.50 3.92 -12.32
CA GLY A 85 1.95 3.75 -12.39
C GLY A 85 2.42 3.30 -13.76
N ARG A 86 1.68 2.40 -14.41
CA ARG A 86 2.04 1.89 -15.74
C ARG A 86 1.66 2.84 -16.87
N THR A 87 0.65 3.69 -16.67
CA THR A 87 0.20 4.63 -17.71
C THR A 87 0.97 5.94 -17.69
N PHE A 88 1.26 6.49 -16.50
CA PHE A 88 1.88 7.80 -16.36
C PHE A 88 3.34 7.77 -15.90
N LEU A 89 3.80 6.67 -15.31
CA LEU A 89 5.15 6.55 -14.75
C LEU A 89 5.92 5.35 -15.33
N SER A 90 5.52 4.84 -16.50
CA SER A 90 6.15 3.67 -17.15
C SER A 90 7.64 3.88 -17.39
N GLU A 91 8.05 5.05 -17.87
CA GLU A 91 9.45 5.40 -18.12
C GLU A 91 10.26 5.36 -16.83
N VAL A 92 9.73 5.94 -15.76
CA VAL A 92 10.38 5.94 -14.43
C VAL A 92 10.45 4.52 -13.86
N LEU A 93 9.40 3.71 -14.02
CA LEU A 93 9.38 2.31 -13.56
C LEU A 93 10.38 1.41 -14.31
N ASN A 94 10.62 1.67 -15.61
CA ASN A 94 11.56 0.90 -16.41
C ASN A 94 13.02 1.21 -16.06
N ASP A 95 13.29 2.44 -15.62
CA ASP A 95 14.63 2.88 -15.22
C ASP A 95 14.92 2.66 -13.71
N LEU A 96 13.95 2.09 -12.98
CA LEU A 96 14.10 1.79 -11.56
C LEU A 96 15.05 0.60 -11.34
N PRO A 97 15.98 0.67 -10.38
CA PRO A 97 16.85 -0.45 -10.06
C PRO A 97 16.04 -1.61 -9.48
N THR A 98 16.56 -2.82 -9.62
CA THR A 98 15.86 -4.06 -9.26
C THR A 98 15.36 -4.07 -7.81
N SER A 99 16.11 -3.48 -6.87
CA SER A 99 15.71 -3.40 -5.45
C SER A 99 14.43 -2.58 -5.22
N LEU A 100 14.31 -1.43 -5.89
CA LEU A 100 13.15 -0.54 -5.79
C LEU A 100 11.95 -1.08 -6.58
N SER A 101 12.21 -1.81 -7.67
CA SER A 101 11.17 -2.54 -8.41
C SER A 101 10.56 -3.66 -7.56
N VAL A 102 11.38 -4.42 -6.82
CA VAL A 102 10.90 -5.41 -5.84
C VAL A 102 10.09 -4.73 -4.73
N LEU A 103 10.56 -3.59 -4.20
CA LEU A 103 9.83 -2.83 -3.19
C LEU A 103 8.46 -2.36 -3.69
N SER A 104 8.38 -1.87 -4.92
CA SER A 104 7.12 -1.53 -5.60
C SER A 104 6.18 -2.74 -5.67
N GLY A 105 6.68 -3.90 -6.10
CA GLY A 105 5.93 -5.14 -6.12
C GLY A 105 5.38 -5.53 -4.74
N VAL A 106 6.23 -5.51 -3.71
CA VAL A 106 5.83 -5.78 -2.32
C VAL A 106 4.75 -4.78 -1.86
N GLN A 107 4.93 -3.49 -2.15
CA GLN A 107 3.97 -2.44 -1.82
C GLN A 107 2.59 -2.71 -2.45
N THR A 108 2.53 -3.19 -3.70
CA THR A 108 1.26 -3.55 -4.36
C THR A 108 0.60 -4.80 -3.76
N ILE A 109 1.39 -5.80 -3.35
CA ILE A 109 0.88 -7.02 -2.73
C ILE A 109 0.25 -6.71 -1.37
N PHE A 110 0.90 -5.85 -0.57
CA PHE A 110 0.36 -5.44 0.72
C PHE A 110 -0.80 -4.45 0.59
N SER A 111 -0.80 -3.57 -0.41
CA SER A 111 -1.89 -2.60 -0.59
C SER A 111 -3.22 -3.27 -0.96
N LEU A 112 -3.21 -4.37 -1.72
CA LEU A 112 -4.42 -5.08 -2.15
C LEU A 112 -5.32 -5.54 -0.99
N PRO A 113 -4.84 -6.31 0.02
CA PRO A 113 -5.64 -6.66 1.20
C PRO A 113 -6.17 -5.43 1.97
N LEU A 114 -5.36 -4.37 2.11
CA LEU A 114 -5.78 -3.17 2.82
C LEU A 114 -6.86 -2.39 2.06
N LEU A 115 -6.73 -2.28 0.74
CA LEU A 115 -7.78 -1.70 -0.12
C LEU A 115 -9.07 -2.52 -0.08
N PHE A 116 -8.96 -3.85 -0.02
CA PHE A 116 -10.11 -4.71 0.16
C PHE A 116 -10.82 -4.44 1.49
N PHE A 117 -10.08 -4.33 2.60
CA PHE A 117 -10.66 -3.96 3.90
C PHE A 117 -11.25 -2.55 3.92
N LEU A 118 -10.61 -1.60 3.25
CA LEU A 118 -11.15 -0.26 3.07
C LEU A 118 -12.49 -0.29 2.32
N GLY A 119 -12.57 -1.05 1.23
CA GLY A 119 -13.80 -1.25 0.45
C GLY A 119 -14.91 -1.93 1.25
N LEU A 120 -14.58 -2.94 2.08
CA LEU A 120 -15.52 -3.56 3.00
C LEU A 120 -16.06 -2.55 4.03
N GLY A 121 -15.18 -1.74 4.63
CA GLY A 121 -15.56 -0.70 5.60
C GLY A 121 -16.46 0.39 4.99
N LEU A 122 -16.14 0.83 3.76
CA LEU A 122 -16.98 1.78 3.01
C LEU A 122 -18.36 1.18 2.72
N ARG A 123 -18.41 -0.06 2.20
CA ARG A 123 -19.68 -0.75 1.95
C ARG A 123 -20.50 -0.86 3.23
N GLN A 124 -19.89 -1.18 4.35
CA GLN A 124 -20.60 -1.34 5.62
C GLN A 124 -21.14 -0.01 6.16
N ARG A 125 -20.44 1.12 5.96
CA ARG A 125 -20.93 2.45 6.31
C ARG A 125 -22.07 2.93 5.41
N PHE A 126 -22.00 2.64 4.11
CA PHE A 126 -23.07 2.95 3.17
C PHE A 126 -24.24 1.95 3.23
N ARG A 127 -24.08 0.82 3.95
CA ARG A 127 -25.13 -0.21 4.09
C ARG A 127 -26.13 0.09 5.20
N LEU A 128 -25.97 1.16 6.00
CA LEU A 128 -26.91 1.53 7.08
C LEU A 128 -26.89 3.07 7.26
N ARG A 129 -27.98 3.83 7.12
CA ARG A 129 -29.42 3.52 7.24
C ARG A 129 -30.19 3.75 5.94
#